data_AF-A0AAJ0WB83-F1
#
_entry.id   AF-A0AAJ0WB83-F1
#
_cell.length_a   1.000
_cell.length_b   1.000
_cell.length_c   1.000
_cell.angle_alpha   90.00
_cell.angle_beta   90.00
_cell.angle_gamma   90.00
#
_symmetry.space_group_name_H-M   'P 1'
#
loop_
_entity.id
_entity.type
_entity.pdbx_description
1 polymer ?
#
loop_
_entity_poly.entity_id
_entity_poly.type
_entity_poly.pdbx_seq_one_letter_code
_entity_poly.pdbx_strand_id
1 'polypeptide(L)'
;MKNLSLLFALIFTTVSFAQTITSKKEDASVEQYALLQKVNQYYPDITLNKSVTNFYADGKIIDTQQEFNLDTSKFSSYKIGIEPDNKKLLFEYVSDETGKVYGDVTIFKGNALRTTFSEKNNEINVALNGKSVYLKKIK
;
A
#
# COMPACT_ATOMS: atom_id res chain seq x y z
N MET A 1 8.08 -60.92 1.32
CA MET A 1 7.16 -59.93 0.71
C MET A 1 6.49 -59.12 1.81
N LYS A 2 7.11 -58.01 2.17
CA LYS A 2 6.69 -56.93 3.08
C LYS A 2 7.81 -55.90 2.89
N ASN A 3 7.54 -54.61 2.85
CA ASN A 3 8.50 -53.48 2.69
C ASN A 3 8.48 -52.73 1.34
N LEU A 4 7.67 -53.11 0.35
CA LEU A 4 7.51 -52.29 -0.88
C LEU A 4 6.32 -51.31 -0.83
N SER A 5 5.41 -51.46 0.14
CA SER A 5 4.22 -50.60 0.25
C SER A 5 4.51 -49.19 0.78
N LEU A 6 5.60 -48.99 1.51
CA LEU A 6 5.94 -47.68 2.08
C LEU A 6 6.46 -46.70 1.02
N LEU A 7 7.11 -47.21 -0.03
CA LEU A 7 7.73 -46.39 -1.07
C LEU A 7 6.67 -45.79 -2.03
N PHE A 8 5.51 -46.44 -2.18
CA PHE A 8 4.39 -45.93 -2.98
C PHE A 8 3.55 -44.86 -2.26
N ALA A 9 3.67 -44.70 -0.94
CA ALA A 9 2.94 -43.68 -0.19
C ALA A 9 3.59 -42.28 -0.30
N LEU A 10 4.88 -42.21 -0.62
CA LEU A 10 5.65 -40.95 -0.70
C LEU A 10 5.53 -40.21 -2.04
N ILE A 11 4.99 -40.85 -3.08
CA ILE A 11 4.91 -40.26 -4.43
C ILE A 11 3.68 -39.36 -4.63
N PHE A 12 2.74 -39.34 -3.67
CA PHE A 12 1.51 -38.54 -3.73
C PHE A 12 1.49 -37.34 -2.77
N THR A 13 2.57 -37.09 -2.02
CA THR A 13 2.67 -35.93 -1.13
C THR A 13 3.32 -34.74 -1.82
N THR A 14 2.78 -34.33 -2.96
CA THR A 14 2.99 -32.97 -3.49
C THR A 14 1.70 -32.19 -3.28
N VAL A 15 1.34 -31.96 -2.01
CA VAL A 15 0.25 -31.04 -1.69
C VAL A 15 0.73 -29.65 -2.06
N SER A 16 0.38 -29.24 -3.27
CA SER A 16 0.70 -27.95 -3.85
C SER A 16 -0.06 -26.88 -3.06
N PHE A 17 0.60 -26.25 -2.07
CA PHE A 17 0.06 -25.10 -1.35
C PHE A 17 0.24 -23.83 -2.19
N ALA A 18 -0.49 -23.71 -3.30
CA ALA A 18 -0.66 -22.42 -3.95
C ALA A 18 -1.88 -21.73 -3.31
N GLN A 19 -1.65 -20.80 -2.39
CA GLN A 19 -2.71 -19.91 -1.91
C GLN A 19 -3.29 -19.16 -3.12
N THR A 20 -4.60 -19.27 -3.34
CA THR A 20 -5.25 -18.56 -4.44
C THR A 20 -5.46 -17.12 -4.03
N ILE A 21 -4.73 -16.20 -4.66
CA ILE A 21 -4.94 -14.76 -4.47
C ILE A 21 -6.14 -14.35 -5.32
N THR A 22 -7.12 -13.72 -4.69
CA THR A 22 -8.28 -13.12 -5.37
C THR A 22 -8.28 -11.61 -5.14
N SER A 23 -8.82 -10.84 -6.07
CA SER A 23 -8.98 -9.40 -5.90
C SER A 23 -10.45 -9.01 -6.05
N LYS A 24 -10.86 -7.98 -5.31
CA LYS A 24 -12.21 -7.44 -5.37
C LYS A 24 -12.19 -5.93 -5.23
N LYS A 25 -12.86 -5.24 -6.16
CA LYS A 25 -13.14 -3.82 -6.07
C LYS A 25 -14.40 -3.59 -5.24
N GLU A 26 -14.29 -2.81 -4.18
CA GLU A 26 -15.37 -2.54 -3.24
C GLU A 26 -15.15 -1.20 -2.54
N ASP A 27 -16.10 -0.79 -1.70
CA ASP A 27 -15.92 0.36 -0.84
C ASP A 27 -14.94 0.03 0.29
N ALA A 28 -14.15 1.02 0.69
CA ALA A 28 -13.23 0.90 1.83
C ALA A 28 -13.99 0.43 3.08
N SER A 29 -13.42 -0.54 3.80
CA SER A 29 -13.94 -0.97 5.10
C SER A 29 -13.94 0.18 6.10
N VAL A 30 -14.59 0.00 7.25
CA VAL A 30 -14.64 1.03 8.31
C VAL A 30 -13.22 1.41 8.77
N GLU A 31 -12.33 0.42 8.90
CA GLU A 31 -10.95 0.60 9.33
C GLU A 31 -10.11 1.32 8.26
N GLN A 32 -10.25 0.89 7.00
CA GLN A 32 -9.59 1.54 5.86
C GLN A 32 -10.05 3.00 5.74
N TYR A 33 -11.36 3.24 5.87
CA TYR A 33 -11.93 4.57 5.79
C TYR A 33 -11.43 5.48 6.93
N ALA A 34 -11.31 4.96 8.15
CA ALA A 34 -10.76 5.71 9.28
C ALA A 34 -9.30 6.13 9.04
N LEU A 35 -8.48 5.25 8.45
CA LEU A 35 -7.13 5.59 8.00
C LEU A 35 -7.17 6.71 6.95
N LEU A 36 -7.96 6.54 5.89
CA LEU A 36 -8.06 7.48 4.78
C LEU A 36 -8.50 8.87 5.25
N GLN A 37 -9.51 8.95 6.11
CA GLN A 37 -9.96 10.22 6.69
C GLN A 37 -8.83 10.93 7.45
N LYS A 38 -8.07 10.16 8.24
CA LYS A 38 -6.99 10.72 9.05
C LYS A 38 -5.80 11.17 8.22
N VAL A 39 -5.46 10.43 7.17
CA VAL A 39 -4.46 10.85 6.19
C VAL A 39 -4.91 12.15 5.54
N ASN A 40 -6.13 12.22 5.02
CA ASN A 40 -6.67 13.43 4.39
C ASN A 40 -6.71 14.64 5.33
N GLN A 41 -6.97 14.42 6.62
CA GLN A 41 -6.97 15.50 7.62
C GLN A 41 -5.61 16.20 7.74
N TYR A 42 -4.50 15.45 7.68
CA TYR A 42 -3.14 16.00 7.87
C TYR A 42 -2.40 16.26 6.56
N TYR A 43 -2.76 15.53 5.50
CA TYR A 43 -2.08 15.52 4.20
C TYR A 43 -3.13 15.54 3.07
N PRO A 44 -3.90 16.64 2.92
CA PRO A 44 -4.94 16.76 1.90
C PRO A 44 -4.39 16.85 0.48
N ASP A 45 -3.07 16.96 0.32
CA ASP A 45 -2.36 16.88 -0.95
C ASP A 45 -2.32 15.46 -1.54
N ILE A 46 -2.61 14.44 -0.72
CA ILE A 46 -2.76 13.05 -1.19
C ILE A 46 -4.21 12.83 -1.61
N THR A 47 -4.44 12.62 -2.90
CA THR A 47 -5.76 12.29 -3.44
C THR A 47 -6.14 10.88 -3.05
N LEU A 48 -7.33 10.71 -2.46
CA LEU A 48 -7.85 9.43 -1.99
C LEU A 48 -9.22 9.15 -2.60
N ASN A 49 -9.54 7.87 -2.78
CA ASN A 49 -10.83 7.37 -3.23
C ASN A 49 -11.55 6.59 -2.11
N LYS A 50 -12.88 6.50 -2.22
CA LYS A 50 -13.71 5.64 -1.35
C LYS A 50 -13.67 4.18 -1.80
N SER A 51 -13.54 3.95 -3.11
CA SER A 51 -13.40 2.60 -3.65
C SER A 51 -11.94 2.14 -3.61
N VAL A 52 -11.75 0.88 -3.20
CA VAL A 52 -10.46 0.19 -3.09
C VAL A 52 -10.53 -1.14 -3.81
N THR A 53 -9.38 -1.63 -4.26
CA THR A 53 -9.19 -3.00 -4.72
C THR A 53 -8.46 -3.77 -3.62
N ASN A 54 -9.18 -4.64 -2.92
CA ASN A 54 -8.63 -5.52 -1.89
C ASN A 54 -8.11 -6.81 -2.52
N PHE A 55 -6.94 -7.25 -2.09
CA PHE A 55 -6.33 -8.52 -2.44
C PHE A 55 -6.46 -9.48 -1.26
N TYR A 56 -7.01 -10.66 -1.51
CA TYR A 56 -7.31 -11.65 -0.49
C TYR A 56 -6.49 -12.92 -0.70
N ALA A 57 -5.93 -13.44 0.38
CA ALA A 57 -5.45 -14.82 0.47
C ALA A 57 -6.17 -15.50 1.63
N ASP A 58 -6.78 -16.66 1.36
CA ASP A 58 -7.55 -17.44 2.34
C ASP A 58 -8.62 -16.61 3.07
N GLY A 59 -9.29 -15.70 2.34
CA GLY A 59 -10.34 -14.83 2.85
C GLY A 59 -9.86 -13.66 3.71
N LYS A 60 -8.55 -13.45 3.86
CA LYS A 60 -7.96 -12.31 4.57
C LYS A 60 -7.35 -11.32 3.60
N ILE A 61 -7.54 -10.03 3.85
CA ILE A 61 -6.88 -8.96 3.09
C ILE A 61 -5.37 -9.05 3.33
N ILE A 62 -4.60 -9.13 2.24
CA ILE A 62 -3.13 -9.15 2.24
C ILE A 62 -2.52 -7.89 1.62
N ASP A 63 -3.28 -7.16 0.82
CA ASP A 63 -2.92 -5.86 0.27
C ASP A 63 -4.21 -5.13 -0.15
N THR A 64 -4.13 -3.81 -0.26
CA THR A 64 -5.23 -2.97 -0.71
C THR A 64 -4.67 -1.84 -1.55
N GLN A 65 -5.26 -1.59 -2.73
CA GLN A 65 -4.82 -0.53 -3.63
C GLN A 65 -5.97 0.39 -4.03
N GLN A 66 -5.66 1.63 -4.42
CA GLN A 66 -6.62 2.52 -5.06
C GLN A 66 -6.23 2.81 -6.51
N GLU A 67 -7.23 2.76 -7.38
CA GLU A 67 -7.12 3.08 -8.79
C GLU A 67 -7.66 4.49 -9.07
N PHE A 68 -6.99 5.21 -9.97
CA PHE A 68 -7.34 6.56 -10.37
C PHE A 68 -7.42 6.64 -11.89
N ASN A 69 -8.43 7.34 -12.41
CA ASN A 69 -8.41 7.76 -13.81
C ASN A 69 -7.44 8.95 -13.95
N LEU A 70 -6.46 8.82 -14.83
CA LEU A 70 -5.39 9.81 -15.04
C LEU A 70 -5.50 10.56 -16.38
N ASP A 71 -6.54 10.32 -17.18
CA ASP A 71 -6.66 10.81 -18.56
C ASP A 71 -6.56 12.34 -18.67
N THR A 72 -7.06 13.05 -17.66
CA THR A 72 -7.03 14.52 -17.57
C THR A 72 -6.13 15.04 -16.45
N SER A 73 -5.28 14.16 -15.90
CA SER A 73 -4.42 14.45 -14.76
C SER A 73 -3.05 14.94 -15.19
N LYS A 74 -2.35 15.63 -14.29
CA LYS A 74 -0.92 15.95 -14.45
C LYS A 74 0.00 14.77 -14.12
N PHE A 75 -0.55 13.67 -13.61
CA PHE A 75 0.19 12.49 -13.19
C PHE A 75 0.21 11.44 -14.28
N SER A 76 1.39 10.92 -14.62
CA SER A 76 1.54 9.75 -15.50
C SER A 76 1.36 8.43 -14.75
N SER A 77 1.53 8.45 -13.42
CA SER A 77 1.24 7.35 -12.51
C SER A 77 0.80 7.92 -11.18
N TYR A 78 -0.21 7.31 -10.56
CA TYR A 78 -0.67 7.63 -9.22
C TYR A 78 -1.16 6.35 -8.55
N LYS A 79 -0.51 5.95 -7.46
CA LYS A 79 -0.77 4.70 -6.76
C LYS A 79 -0.90 4.99 -5.27
N ILE A 80 -1.94 4.42 -4.68
CA ILE A 80 -2.13 4.39 -3.24
C ILE A 80 -2.26 2.94 -2.81
N GLY A 81 -1.51 2.56 -1.78
CA GLY A 81 -1.59 1.26 -1.12
C GLY A 81 -2.00 1.44 0.35
N ILE A 82 -2.68 0.46 0.92
CA ILE A 82 -2.99 0.41 2.35
C ILE A 82 -2.49 -0.93 2.88
N GLU A 83 -1.65 -0.90 3.91
CA GLU A 83 -1.20 -2.14 4.55
C GLU A 83 -2.38 -2.85 5.25
N PRO A 84 -2.40 -4.19 5.31
CA PRO A 84 -3.52 -4.96 5.87
C PRO A 84 -3.94 -4.60 7.30
N ASP A 85 -3.03 -4.02 8.09
CA ASP A 85 -3.30 -3.62 9.47
C ASP A 85 -3.99 -2.24 9.57
N ASN A 86 -4.23 -1.57 8.44
CA ASN A 86 -4.87 -0.27 8.31
C ASN A 86 -4.17 0.86 9.09
N LYS A 87 -2.85 0.72 9.34
CA LYS A 87 -2.07 1.77 10.03
C LYS A 87 -1.14 2.54 9.11
N LYS A 88 -0.89 2.04 7.91
CA LYS A 88 -0.01 2.67 6.93
C LYS A 88 -0.67 2.80 5.58
N LEU A 89 -0.52 3.99 5.01
CA LEU A 89 -0.85 4.29 3.63
C LEU A 89 0.44 4.51 2.86
N LEU A 90 0.61 3.80 1.75
CA LEU A 90 1.72 3.96 0.82
C LEU A 90 1.26 4.85 -0.33
N PHE A 91 2.11 5.76 -0.79
CA PHE A 91 1.82 6.57 -1.97
C PHE A 91 3.01 6.58 -2.92
N GLU A 92 2.72 6.57 -4.21
CA GLU A 92 3.69 6.77 -5.29
C GLU A 92 3.00 7.52 -6.42
N TYR A 93 3.61 8.62 -6.87
CA TYR A 93 3.15 9.33 -8.05
C TYR A 93 4.30 9.89 -8.88
N VAL A 94 4.02 10.09 -10.17
CA VAL A 94 4.99 10.61 -11.14
C VAL A 94 4.32 11.75 -11.91
N SER A 95 5.00 12.89 -12.00
CA SER A 95 4.61 14.03 -12.84
C SER A 95 5.84 14.75 -13.40
N ASP A 96 5.67 15.52 -14.47
CA ASP A 96 6.78 16.32 -15.04
C ASP A 96 7.27 17.40 -14.06
N GLU A 97 6.36 17.94 -13.24
CA GLU A 97 6.64 18.98 -12.24
C GLU A 97 7.53 18.46 -11.12
N THR A 98 7.19 17.31 -10.54
CA THR A 98 7.83 16.79 -9.31
C THR A 98 8.78 15.61 -9.55
N GLY A 99 8.79 15.04 -10.76
CA GLY A 99 9.36 13.72 -10.99
C GLY A 99 8.62 12.65 -10.19
N LYS A 100 9.32 11.56 -9.88
CA LYS A 100 8.81 10.50 -9.01
C LYS A 100 8.89 10.92 -7.54
N VAL A 101 7.76 10.79 -6.87
CA VAL A 101 7.61 11.00 -5.42
C VAL A 101 6.93 9.78 -4.84
N TYR A 102 7.50 9.24 -3.76
CA TYR A 102 6.94 8.08 -3.09
C TYR A 102 7.19 8.14 -1.60
N GLY A 103 6.47 7.32 -0.85
CA GLY A 103 6.62 7.26 0.60
C GLY A 103 5.42 6.64 1.28
N ASP A 104 5.27 6.97 2.55
CA ASP A 104 4.21 6.43 3.39
C ASP A 104 3.68 7.46 4.39
N VAL A 105 2.46 7.23 4.84
CA VAL A 105 1.85 7.85 5.99
C VAL A 105 1.51 6.77 7.01
N THR A 106 2.17 6.80 8.16
CA THR A 106 1.93 5.89 9.27
C THR A 106 1.16 6.60 10.38
N ILE A 107 0.07 5.99 10.84
CA ILE A 107 -0.71 6.46 11.99
C ILE A 107 -0.19 5.83 13.26
N PHE A 108 0.30 6.66 14.18
CA PHE A 108 0.80 6.19 15.48
C PHE A 108 0.37 7.11 16.61
N LYS A 109 -0.28 6.52 17.64
CA LYS A 109 -0.75 7.23 18.84
C LYS A 109 -1.49 8.54 18.54
N GLY A 110 -2.42 8.51 17.60
CA GLY A 110 -3.19 9.72 17.25
C GLY A 110 -2.54 10.61 16.19
N ASN A 111 -1.24 10.49 15.95
CA ASN A 111 -0.49 11.32 15.00
C ASN A 111 -0.34 10.64 13.64
N ALA A 112 -0.10 11.43 12.61
CA ALA A 112 0.20 10.98 11.26
C ALA A 112 1.64 11.38 10.90
N LEU A 113 2.52 10.39 10.79
CA LEU A 113 3.90 10.56 10.36
C LEU A 113 3.97 10.29 8.86
N ARG A 114 4.37 11.28 8.07
CA ARG A 114 4.62 11.12 6.64
C ARG A 114 6.11 11.10 6.37
N THR A 115 6.56 10.08 5.63
CA THR A 115 7.90 10.05 5.04
C THR A 115 7.74 10.20 3.53
N THR A 116 8.48 11.13 2.93
CA THR A 116 8.43 11.42 1.50
C THR A 116 9.83 11.38 0.92
N PHE A 117 9.99 10.65 -0.17
CA PHE A 117 11.18 10.62 -1.00
C PHE A 117 10.86 11.32 -2.31
N SER A 118 11.61 12.36 -2.66
CA SER A 118 11.52 13.02 -3.97
C SER A 118 12.80 12.76 -4.75
N GLU A 119 12.69 12.02 -5.85
CA GLU A 119 13.84 11.70 -6.69
C GLU A 119 14.36 12.95 -7.43
N LYS A 120 13.46 13.82 -7.89
CA LYS A 120 13.83 15.04 -8.63
C LYS A 120 14.60 16.03 -7.76
N ASN A 121 14.17 16.20 -6.50
CA ASN A 121 14.83 17.10 -5.56
C ASN A 121 16.00 16.41 -4.81
N ASN A 122 16.15 15.10 -4.99
CA ASN A 122 17.04 14.23 -4.26
C ASN A 122 16.94 14.44 -2.74
N GLU A 123 15.73 14.40 -2.20
CA GLU A 123 15.47 14.73 -0.80
C GLU A 123 14.54 13.75 -0.10
N ILE A 124 14.75 13.65 1.21
CA ILE A 124 13.89 12.93 2.15
C ILE A 124 13.26 13.97 3.06
N ASN A 125 11.93 13.97 3.13
CA ASN A 125 11.16 14.77 4.08
C ASN A 125 10.45 13.85 5.08
N VAL A 126 10.49 14.20 6.35
CA VAL A 126 9.61 13.62 7.37
C VAL A 126 8.75 14.74 7.94
N ALA A 127 7.45 14.53 7.93
CA ALA A 127 6.46 15.44 8.48
C ALA A 127 5.64 14.74 9.56
N LEU A 128 5.34 15.49 10.64
CA LEU A 128 4.45 15.06 11.70
C LEU A 128 3.22 15.97 11.69
N ASN A 129 2.04 15.38 11.49
CA ASN A 129 0.76 16.10 11.44
C ASN A 129 0.78 17.30 10.48
N GLY A 130 1.32 17.11 9.28
CA GLY A 130 1.41 18.17 8.26
C GLY A 130 2.62 19.11 8.39
N LYS A 131 3.39 19.04 9.48
CA LYS A 131 4.56 19.90 9.71
C LYS A 131 5.85 19.14 9.45
N SER A 132 6.70 19.66 8.55
CA SER A 132 8.03 19.07 8.34
C SER A 132 8.86 19.18 9.62
N VAL A 133 9.37 18.04 10.09
CA VAL A 133 10.23 17.92 11.28
C VAL A 133 11.65 17.51 10.92
N TYR A 134 11.84 16.95 9.73
CA TYR A 134 13.15 16.60 9.18
C TYR A 134 13.14 16.79 7.67
N LEU A 135 14.21 17.34 7.13
CA LEU A 135 14.44 17.47 5.70
C LEU A 135 15.93 17.25 5.43
N LYS A 136 16.23 16.35 4.50
CA LYS A 136 17.61 16.05 4.10
C LYS A 136 17.72 15.91 2.60
N LYS A 137 18.62 16.68 2.00
CA LYS A 137 19.11 16.43 0.64
C LYS A 137 20.14 15.31 0.67
N ILE A 138 19.91 14.29 -0.15
CA ILE A 138 20.88 13.26 -0.49
C ILE A 138 21.79 13.88 -1.56
N LYS A 139 23.10 13.87 -1.34
CA LYS A 139 24.09 14.37 -2.29
C LYS A 139 24.58 13.22 -3.15
#